data_AF-A0AAX2ZFF3-F1
#
_entry.id   AF-A0AAX2ZFF3-F1
#
_cell.length_a   1.000
_cell.length_b   1.000
_cell.length_c   1.000
_cell.angle_alpha   90.00
_cell.angle_beta   90.00
_cell.angle_gamma   90.00
#
_symmetry.space_group_name_H-M   'P 1'
#
loop_
_entity.id
_entity.type
_entity.pdbx_description
1 polymer ?
#
loop_
_entity_poly.entity_id
_entity_poly.type
_entity_poly.pdbx_seq_one_letter_code
_entity_poly.pdbx_strand_id
1 'polypeptide(L)'
;MNTQNKSVEKFLQSTCKFISTEERAKDIQDELRDHVSSYIEEFTQEGMEYEEATNMALKQMGDPDVLSEIYKSESNKSKRLFKSFLIGITLLLYVGAEIVDTYISNSNVFISALFVIVMTLCYGYFIFDLIKTHKKDCELSKKEPIFYIQSYKRPTWYEQMAKYIQYFFMASIILTLVAFLIDFNEIPKNEILKEALRTLILSKSYLIMVILFSVLNPKNSNNIVYTDGILTLMSFIPFSNVCGYRWTKEHVKGKVCHTLELKLKKKSKFSNNNAGIKVSSYQINLIEEMFRSRSIEQMRYF
;
A
#
# COMPACT_ATOMS: atom_id res chain seq x y z
N MET A 1 -9.43 -33.86 6.91
CA MET A 1 -9.16 -32.67 7.73
C MET A 1 -10.33 -32.53 8.70
N ASN A 2 -10.09 -32.80 9.99
CA ASN A 2 -11.14 -32.99 11.01
C ASN A 2 -11.97 -31.71 11.21
N THR A 3 -13.26 -31.84 11.49
CA THR A 3 -14.21 -30.71 11.59
C THR A 3 -13.82 -29.72 12.70
N GLN A 4 -13.17 -30.21 13.76
CA GLN A 4 -12.72 -29.43 14.92
C GLN A 4 -11.53 -28.51 14.60
N ASN A 5 -10.59 -28.97 13.78
CA ASN A 5 -9.56 -28.08 13.24
C ASN A 5 -10.15 -26.94 12.41
N LYS A 6 -11.37 -27.12 11.85
CA LYS A 6 -12.06 -26.05 11.11
C LYS A 6 -12.70 -25.01 12.04
N SER A 7 -13.18 -25.37 13.24
CA SER A 7 -13.78 -24.39 14.15
C SER A 7 -12.71 -23.48 14.76
N VAL A 8 -11.58 -24.04 15.19
CA VAL A 8 -10.42 -23.27 15.67
C VAL A 8 -9.88 -22.36 14.57
N GLU A 9 -9.70 -22.88 13.36
CA GLU A 9 -9.19 -22.07 12.24
C GLU A 9 -10.15 -20.93 11.86
N LYS A 10 -11.47 -21.16 11.88
CA LYS A 10 -12.46 -20.10 11.69
C LYS A 10 -12.39 -19.02 12.77
N PHE A 11 -12.25 -19.42 14.03
CA PHE A 11 -12.09 -18.48 15.13
C PHE A 11 -10.83 -17.61 14.92
N LEU A 12 -9.68 -18.22 14.64
CA LEU A 12 -8.43 -17.51 14.39
C LEU A 12 -8.50 -16.56 13.19
N GLN A 13 -9.17 -16.97 12.10
CA GLN A 13 -9.40 -16.11 10.93
C GLN A 13 -10.29 -14.92 11.25
N SER A 14 -11.38 -15.12 11.99
CA SER A 14 -12.29 -14.04 12.41
C SER A 14 -11.58 -13.04 13.31
N THR A 15 -10.82 -13.51 14.31
CA THR A 15 -10.04 -12.63 15.20
C THR A 15 -9.01 -11.80 14.44
N CYS A 16 -8.41 -12.35 13.39
CA CYS A 16 -7.35 -11.67 12.63
C CYS A 16 -7.85 -10.80 11.47
N LYS A 17 -9.17 -10.63 11.29
CA LYS A 17 -9.75 -9.99 10.10
C LYS A 17 -9.36 -8.52 9.91
N PHE A 18 -8.96 -7.80 10.96
CA PHE A 18 -8.52 -6.39 10.87
C PHE A 18 -7.02 -6.15 11.04
N ILE A 19 -6.24 -7.22 11.04
CA ILE A 19 -4.77 -7.13 11.03
C ILE A 19 -4.34 -6.94 9.58
N SER A 20 -3.41 -6.01 9.32
CA SER A 20 -3.02 -5.66 7.95
C SER A 20 -1.74 -6.30 7.42
N THR A 21 -1.04 -7.06 8.26
CA THR A 21 0.22 -7.71 7.89
C THR A 21 0.22 -9.18 8.25
N GLU A 22 0.69 -10.03 7.33
CA GLU A 22 0.79 -11.47 7.55
C GLU A 22 1.63 -11.81 8.78
N GLU A 23 2.78 -11.15 8.98
CA GLU A 23 3.66 -11.46 10.11
C GLU A 23 2.95 -11.23 11.45
N ARG A 24 2.32 -10.06 11.64
CA ARG A 24 1.55 -9.77 12.85
C ARG A 24 0.35 -10.69 13.02
N ALA A 25 -0.33 -11.03 11.93
CA ALA A 25 -1.46 -11.95 11.96
C ALA A 25 -1.00 -13.34 12.41
N LYS A 26 0.14 -13.82 11.89
CA LYS A 26 0.74 -15.09 12.28
C LYS A 26 1.11 -15.09 13.77
N ASP A 27 1.81 -14.05 14.24
CA ASP A 27 2.23 -13.98 15.65
C ASP A 27 1.01 -14.08 16.59
N ILE A 28 -0.07 -13.35 16.29
CA ILE A 28 -1.32 -13.40 17.06
C ILE A 28 -2.02 -14.75 16.91
N GLN A 29 -2.07 -15.33 15.71
CA GLN A 29 -2.69 -16.64 15.51
C GLN A 29 -1.96 -17.76 16.27
N ASP A 30 -0.63 -17.71 16.31
CA ASP A 30 0.18 -18.70 17.00
C ASP A 30 -0.06 -18.59 18.52
N GLU A 31 -0.04 -17.37 19.08
CA GLU A 31 -0.37 -17.13 20.50
C GLU A 31 -1.79 -17.61 20.87
N LEU A 32 -2.80 -17.22 20.08
CA LEU A 32 -4.18 -17.63 20.34
C LEU A 32 -4.37 -19.14 20.15
N ARG A 33 -3.65 -19.78 19.21
CA ARG A 33 -3.70 -21.23 19.01
C ARG A 33 -3.10 -21.97 20.20
N ASP A 34 -2.01 -21.47 20.76
CA ASP A 34 -1.38 -22.06 21.95
C ASP A 34 -2.32 -21.96 23.16
N HIS A 35 -3.00 -20.82 23.34
CA HIS A 35 -4.02 -20.67 24.38
C HIS A 35 -5.23 -21.60 24.19
N VAL A 36 -5.79 -21.67 22.98
CA VAL A 36 -6.88 -22.61 22.67
C VAL A 36 -6.47 -24.04 22.94
N SER A 37 -5.26 -24.44 22.53
CA SER A 37 -4.76 -25.80 22.74
C SER A 37 -4.60 -26.10 24.23
N SER A 38 -4.10 -25.14 25.01
CA SER A 38 -3.97 -25.27 26.47
C SER A 38 -5.32 -25.49 27.14
N TYR A 39 -6.36 -24.73 26.75
CA TYR A 39 -7.72 -24.93 27.29
C TYR A 39 -8.33 -26.27 26.88
N ILE A 40 -8.10 -26.71 25.65
CA ILE A 40 -8.57 -28.02 25.19
C ILE A 40 -7.93 -29.13 26.03
N GLU A 41 -6.63 -29.04 26.29
CA GLU A 41 -5.91 -30.00 27.13
C GLU A 41 -6.43 -30.01 28.57
N GLU A 42 -6.64 -28.83 29.17
CA GLU A 42 -7.21 -28.69 30.51
C GLU A 42 -8.59 -29.36 30.61
N PHE A 43 -9.53 -29.02 29.73
CA PHE A 43 -10.86 -29.61 29.73
C PHE A 43 -10.85 -31.11 29.43
N THR A 44 -9.95 -31.57 28.56
CA THR A 44 -9.82 -33.01 28.28
C THR A 44 -9.26 -33.77 29.49
N GLN A 45 -8.34 -33.17 30.25
CA GLN A 45 -7.82 -33.74 31.50
C GLN A 45 -8.90 -33.80 32.60
N GLU A 46 -9.85 -32.87 32.58
CA GLU A 46 -11.05 -32.88 33.43
C GLU A 46 -12.09 -33.93 33.00
N GLY A 47 -11.84 -34.65 31.92
CA GLY A 47 -12.67 -35.77 31.45
C GLY A 47 -13.73 -35.39 30.41
N MET A 48 -13.72 -34.16 29.87
CA MET A 48 -14.58 -33.81 28.72
C MET A 48 -14.12 -34.54 27.45
N GLU A 49 -15.07 -34.89 26.59
CA GLU A 49 -14.73 -35.31 25.24
C GLU A 49 -14.11 -34.15 24.47
N TYR A 50 -13.16 -34.46 23.59
CA TYR A 50 -12.38 -33.47 22.85
C TYR A 50 -13.23 -32.44 22.09
N GLU A 51 -14.39 -32.82 21.58
CA GLU A 51 -15.32 -31.91 20.89
C GLU A 51 -15.95 -30.89 21.84
N GLU A 52 -16.41 -31.35 23.00
CA GLU A 52 -16.97 -30.49 24.04
C GLU A 52 -15.90 -29.58 24.62
N ALA A 53 -14.70 -30.12 24.87
CA ALA A 53 -13.52 -29.37 25.27
C ALA A 53 -13.15 -28.28 24.25
N THR A 54 -13.21 -28.57 22.96
CA THR A 54 -12.96 -27.58 21.89
C THR A 54 -13.99 -26.45 21.92
N ASN A 55 -15.27 -26.78 22.06
CA ASN A 55 -16.33 -25.77 22.12
C ASN A 55 -16.20 -24.90 23.38
N MET A 56 -15.85 -25.51 24.52
CA MET A 56 -15.66 -24.80 25.78
C MET A 56 -14.41 -23.91 25.74
N ALA A 57 -13.31 -24.38 25.14
CA ALA A 57 -12.10 -23.60 24.92
C ALA A 57 -12.37 -22.35 24.07
N LEU A 58 -13.10 -22.51 22.95
CA LEU A 58 -13.46 -21.37 22.10
C LEU A 58 -14.39 -20.38 22.83
N LYS A 59 -15.32 -20.88 23.66
CA LYS A 59 -16.18 -20.05 24.50
C LYS A 59 -15.38 -19.26 25.54
N GLN A 60 -14.34 -19.87 26.11
CA GLN A 60 -13.46 -19.26 27.10
C GLN A 60 -12.58 -18.15 26.49
N MET A 61 -12.14 -18.32 25.24
CA MET A 61 -11.41 -17.28 24.49
C MET A 61 -12.28 -16.02 24.24
N GLY A 62 -13.60 -16.18 24.21
CA GLY A 62 -14.55 -15.10 24.02
C GLY A 62 -14.96 -14.86 22.56
N ASP A 63 -15.54 -13.68 22.30
CA ASP A 63 -16.07 -13.34 20.98
C ASP A 63 -14.93 -12.92 20.02
N PRO A 64 -14.72 -13.62 18.88
CA PRO A 64 -13.70 -13.25 17.91
C PRO A 64 -13.91 -11.85 17.31
N ASP A 65 -15.15 -11.35 17.24
CA ASP A 65 -15.41 -10.02 16.71
C ASP A 65 -14.90 -8.93 17.67
N VAL A 66 -15.08 -9.14 18.98
CA VAL A 66 -14.52 -8.26 20.01
C VAL A 66 -13.00 -8.30 19.99
N LEU A 67 -12.39 -9.50 19.92
CA LEU A 67 -10.94 -9.65 19.82
C LEU A 67 -10.38 -8.99 18.55
N SER A 68 -11.11 -9.06 17.43
CA SER A 68 -10.67 -8.46 16.17
C SER A 68 -10.57 -6.94 16.23
N GLU A 69 -11.42 -6.28 17.02
CA GLU A 69 -11.35 -4.84 17.26
C GLU A 69 -10.17 -4.47 18.18
N ILE A 70 -9.83 -5.33 19.15
CA ILE A 70 -8.65 -5.14 20.02
C ILE A 70 -7.35 -5.20 19.20
N TYR A 71 -7.25 -6.18 18.28
CA TYR A 71 -6.06 -6.34 17.44
C TYR A 71 -6.06 -5.50 16.16
N LYS A 72 -7.09 -4.67 15.97
CA LYS A 72 -7.29 -3.86 14.77
C LYS A 72 -6.07 -2.99 14.49
N SER A 73 -5.53 -3.15 13.28
CA SER A 73 -4.47 -2.27 12.83
C SER A 73 -4.98 -0.85 12.64
N GLU A 74 -4.17 0.15 13.00
CA GLU A 74 -4.54 1.53 12.77
C GLU A 74 -4.85 1.75 11.29
N SER A 75 -6.09 2.17 11.01
CA SER A 75 -6.48 2.54 9.65
C SER A 75 -5.71 3.80 9.25
N ASN A 76 -4.99 3.75 8.14
CA ASN A 76 -4.16 4.84 7.63
C ASN A 76 -4.93 6.07 7.09
N LYS A 77 -6.11 6.38 7.64
CA LYS A 77 -6.99 7.47 7.21
C LYS A 77 -6.25 8.82 7.11
N SER A 78 -5.38 9.11 8.07
CA SER A 78 -4.62 10.37 8.15
C SER A 78 -3.52 10.54 7.06
N LYS A 79 -3.04 9.44 6.46
CA LYS A 79 -1.86 9.52 5.57
C LYS A 79 -2.18 9.97 4.13
N ARG A 80 -3.42 9.83 3.66
CA ARG A 80 -3.79 10.19 2.26
C ARG A 80 -3.72 11.69 2.00
N LEU A 81 -4.32 12.50 2.88
CA LEU A 81 -4.25 13.97 2.76
C LEU A 81 -2.82 14.48 2.90
N PHE A 82 -2.07 13.94 3.86
CA PHE A 82 -0.66 14.28 4.02
C PHE A 82 0.16 13.97 2.75
N LYS A 83 -0.08 12.81 2.13
CA LYS A 83 0.52 12.45 0.83
C LYS A 83 0.14 13.42 -0.29
N SER A 84 -1.14 13.81 -0.41
CA SER A 84 -1.57 14.83 -1.40
C SER A 84 -0.89 16.17 -1.17
N PHE A 85 -0.82 16.60 0.08
CA PHE A 85 -0.19 17.84 0.48
C PHE A 85 1.31 17.84 0.15
N LEU A 86 2.01 16.73 0.42
CA LEU A 86 3.43 16.59 0.10
C LEU A 86 3.68 16.66 -1.41
N ILE A 87 2.85 15.99 -2.23
CA ILE A 87 2.91 16.11 -3.70
C ILE A 87 2.67 17.57 -4.14
N GLY A 88 1.70 18.26 -3.53
CA GLY A 88 1.42 19.67 -3.80
C GLY A 88 2.62 20.58 -3.51
N ILE A 89 3.30 20.40 -2.38
CA ILE A 89 4.53 21.15 -2.06
C ILE A 89 5.62 20.87 -3.09
N THR A 90 5.84 19.61 -3.46
CA THR A 90 6.87 19.27 -4.45
C THR A 90 6.58 19.89 -5.82
N LEU A 91 5.31 20.02 -6.21
CA LEU A 91 4.91 20.72 -7.43
C LEU A 91 5.24 22.22 -7.35
N LEU A 92 4.93 22.88 -6.23
CA LEU A 92 5.25 24.30 -6.04
C LEU A 92 6.76 24.56 -6.11
N LEU A 93 7.55 23.73 -5.42
CA LEU A 93 9.02 23.79 -5.48
C LEU A 93 9.55 23.51 -6.88
N TYR A 94 8.89 22.63 -7.63
CA TYR A 94 9.22 22.36 -9.01
C TYR A 94 9.02 23.58 -9.91
N VAL A 95 7.84 24.18 -9.88
CA VAL A 95 7.51 25.36 -10.69
C VAL A 95 8.43 26.54 -10.36
N GLY A 96 8.65 26.81 -9.07
CA GLY A 96 9.53 27.90 -8.65
C GLY A 96 10.97 27.72 -9.12
N ALA A 97 11.51 26.50 -9.04
CA ALA A 97 12.86 26.21 -9.51
C ALA A 97 13.00 26.36 -11.03
N GLU A 98 11.99 25.97 -11.81
CA GLU A 98 12.03 26.08 -13.27
C GLU A 98 12.02 27.53 -13.76
N ILE A 99 11.28 28.41 -13.07
CA ILE A 99 11.28 29.85 -13.35
C ILE A 99 12.68 30.43 -13.13
N VAL A 100 13.32 30.05 -12.02
CA VAL A 100 14.68 30.50 -11.68
C VAL A 100 15.70 29.96 -12.69
N ASP A 101 15.62 28.69 -13.07
CA ASP A 101 16.53 28.12 -14.08
C ASP A 101 16.36 28.78 -15.44
N THR A 102 15.12 29.04 -15.86
CA THR A 102 14.84 29.72 -17.14
C THR A 102 15.48 31.11 -17.17
N TYR A 103 15.38 31.85 -16.06
CA TYR A 103 16.02 33.16 -15.92
C TYR A 103 17.55 33.08 -15.95
N ILE A 104 18.13 32.14 -15.20
CA ILE A 104 19.59 31.97 -15.07
C ILE A 104 20.22 31.47 -16.39
N SER A 105 19.58 30.50 -17.01
CA SER A 105 20.10 29.77 -18.16
C SER A 105 19.79 30.46 -19.48
N ASN A 106 19.00 31.55 -19.46
CA ASN A 106 18.47 32.22 -20.65
C ASN A 106 17.85 31.21 -21.64
N SER A 107 17.16 30.21 -21.08
CA SER A 107 16.57 29.13 -21.86
C SER A 107 15.31 29.62 -22.57
N ASN A 108 14.87 28.86 -23.57
CA ASN A 108 13.65 29.21 -24.29
C ASN A 108 12.43 29.10 -23.37
N VAL A 109 11.90 30.25 -22.96
CA VAL A 109 10.73 30.39 -22.07
C VAL A 109 9.55 29.54 -22.54
N PHE A 110 9.34 29.41 -23.84
CA PHE A 110 8.25 28.62 -24.39
C PHE A 110 8.42 27.12 -24.07
N ILE A 111 9.63 26.59 -24.20
CA ILE A 111 9.94 25.19 -23.92
C ILE A 111 9.80 24.90 -22.42
N SER A 112 10.37 25.76 -21.57
CA SER A 112 10.23 25.65 -20.12
C SER A 112 8.76 25.68 -19.68
N ALA A 113 7.98 26.62 -20.22
CA ALA A 113 6.56 26.73 -19.91
C ALA A 113 5.78 25.48 -20.31
N LEU A 114 6.06 24.90 -21.49
CA LEU A 114 5.43 23.66 -21.93
C LEU A 114 5.78 22.50 -21.00
N PHE A 115 7.03 22.39 -20.56
CA PHE A 115 7.46 21.35 -19.61
C PHE A 115 6.77 21.51 -18.24
N VAL A 116 6.64 22.74 -17.74
CA VAL A 116 5.89 23.05 -16.51
C VAL A 116 4.42 22.65 -16.63
N ILE A 117 3.77 22.96 -17.75
CA ILE A 117 2.36 22.61 -17.98
C ILE A 117 2.19 21.09 -17.97
N VAL A 118 3.02 20.35 -18.70
CA VAL A 118 2.97 18.88 -18.75
C VAL A 118 3.16 18.28 -17.36
N MET A 119 4.17 18.73 -16.62
CA MET A 119 4.43 18.23 -15.26
C MET A 119 3.30 18.58 -14.29
N THR A 120 2.73 19.78 -14.41
CA THR A 120 1.57 20.20 -13.59
C THR A 120 0.35 19.31 -13.85
N LEU A 121 0.08 18.94 -15.11
CA LEU A 121 -0.99 18.00 -15.45
C LEU A 121 -0.74 16.61 -14.86
N CYS A 122 0.49 16.10 -14.94
CA CYS A 122 0.86 14.82 -14.34
C CYS A 122 0.70 14.81 -12.81
N TYR A 123 1.13 15.86 -12.11
CA TYR A 123 1.00 15.99 -10.66
C TYR A 123 -0.46 16.20 -10.23
N GLY A 124 -1.17 17.09 -10.94
CA GLY A 124 -2.58 17.38 -10.69
C GLY A 124 -3.44 16.11 -10.76
N TYR A 125 -3.08 15.20 -11.66
CA TYR A 125 -3.70 13.89 -11.76
C TYR A 125 -3.54 13.04 -10.48
N PHE A 126 -2.32 12.89 -9.95
CA PHE A 126 -2.09 12.14 -8.70
C PHE A 126 -2.78 12.78 -7.48
N ILE A 127 -2.73 14.11 -7.38
CA ILE A 127 -3.40 14.86 -6.31
C ILE A 127 -4.91 14.64 -6.38
N PHE A 128 -5.50 14.70 -7.57
CA PHE A 128 -6.93 14.49 -7.78
C PHE A 128 -7.37 13.10 -7.33
N ASP A 129 -6.66 12.03 -7.73
CA ASP A 129 -7.00 10.66 -7.35
C ASP A 129 -6.90 10.44 -5.83
N LEU A 130 -5.89 11.00 -5.17
CA LEU A 130 -5.76 10.93 -3.72
C LEU A 130 -6.88 11.69 -3.00
N ILE A 131 -7.24 12.90 -3.45
CA ILE A 131 -8.33 13.69 -2.85
C ILE A 131 -9.68 12.99 -3.05
N LYS A 132 -9.94 12.50 -4.26
CA LYS A 132 -11.15 11.74 -4.58
C LYS A 132 -11.28 10.50 -3.70
N THR A 133 -10.18 9.76 -3.55
CA THR A 133 -10.15 8.55 -2.70
C THR A 133 -10.30 8.90 -1.23
N HIS A 134 -9.71 10.00 -0.76
CA HIS A 134 -9.91 10.49 0.60
C HIS A 134 -11.38 10.86 0.88
N LYS A 135 -12.05 11.58 -0.03
CA LYS A 135 -13.49 11.86 0.10
C LYS A 135 -14.29 10.56 0.24
N LYS A 136 -13.94 9.55 -0.57
CA LYS A 136 -14.61 8.24 -0.50
C LYS A 136 -14.33 7.49 0.80
N ASP A 137 -13.12 7.59 1.32
CA ASP A 137 -12.73 7.05 2.63
C ASP A 137 -13.56 7.68 3.77
N CYS A 138 -13.76 9.00 3.75
CA CYS A 138 -14.63 9.68 4.73
C CYS A 138 -16.07 9.17 4.66
N GLU A 139 -16.63 8.96 3.46
CA GLU A 139 -17.96 8.38 3.29
C GLU A 139 -18.04 6.95 3.85
N LEU A 140 -17.08 6.10 3.48
CA LEU A 140 -17.05 4.68 3.86
C LEU A 140 -16.69 4.47 5.33
N SER A 141 -15.99 5.41 5.98
CA SER A 141 -15.65 5.31 7.39
C SER A 141 -16.86 5.29 8.33
N LYS A 142 -18.04 5.67 7.84
CA LYS A 142 -19.32 5.56 8.56
C LYS A 142 -19.90 4.14 8.53
N LYS A 143 -19.32 3.26 7.71
CA LYS A 143 -19.71 1.85 7.57
C LYS A 143 -18.67 0.97 8.24
N GLU A 144 -19.11 -0.16 8.77
CA GLU A 144 -18.19 -1.17 9.31
C GLU A 144 -17.44 -1.86 8.16
N PRO A 145 -16.10 -1.93 8.22
CA PRO A 145 -15.33 -2.71 7.27
C PRO A 145 -15.56 -4.21 7.50
N ILE A 146 -15.53 -5.01 6.44
CA ILE A 146 -15.66 -6.47 6.54
C ILE A 146 -14.34 -7.07 7.07
N PHE A 147 -13.23 -6.70 6.44
CA PHE A 147 -11.88 -7.09 6.84
C PHE A 147 -10.84 -6.20 6.14
N TYR A 148 -9.60 -6.26 6.62
CA TYR A 148 -8.44 -5.66 5.98
C TYR A 148 -7.68 -6.72 5.21
N ILE A 149 -7.21 -6.37 4.01
CA ILE A 149 -6.39 -7.28 3.23
C ILE A 149 -4.97 -7.23 3.83
N GLN A 150 -4.58 -8.35 4.45
CA GLN A 150 -3.27 -8.60 5.00
C GLN A 150 -2.26 -8.66 3.86
N SER A 151 -1.23 -7.84 3.97
CA SER A 151 -0.11 -7.84 3.04
C SER A 151 1.15 -8.39 3.71
N TYR A 152 2.12 -8.83 2.92
CA TYR A 152 3.45 -9.15 3.46
C TYR A 152 4.17 -7.86 3.85
N LYS A 153 4.88 -7.84 4.99
CA LYS A 153 5.81 -6.73 5.31
C LYS A 153 6.94 -6.62 4.28
N ARG A 154 7.27 -7.73 3.61
CA ARG A 154 8.33 -7.80 2.60
C ARG A 154 7.92 -7.10 1.30
N PRO A 155 8.85 -6.33 0.69
CA PRO A 155 8.58 -5.67 -0.56
C PRO A 155 8.50 -6.67 -1.72
N THR A 156 7.50 -6.49 -2.58
CA THR A 156 7.40 -7.20 -3.87
C THR A 156 8.47 -6.69 -4.83
N TRP A 157 8.65 -7.36 -5.95
CA TRP A 157 9.60 -6.92 -6.97
C TRP A 157 9.44 -5.43 -7.33
N TYR A 158 8.21 -4.98 -7.57
CA TYR A 158 7.92 -3.57 -7.85
C TYR A 158 8.36 -2.62 -6.73
N GLU A 159 8.10 -2.96 -5.46
CA GLU A 159 8.51 -2.12 -4.32
C GLU A 159 10.02 -2.15 -4.10
N GLN A 160 10.70 -3.25 -4.43
CA GLN A 160 12.15 -3.34 -4.42
C GLN A 160 12.75 -2.46 -5.52
N MET A 161 12.21 -2.52 -6.74
CA MET A 161 12.62 -1.66 -7.84
C MET A 161 12.44 -0.18 -7.50
N ALA A 162 11.30 0.21 -6.94
CA ALA A 162 11.08 1.58 -6.47
C ALA A 162 12.15 2.02 -5.45
N LYS A 163 12.56 1.12 -4.54
CA LYS A 163 13.61 1.39 -3.56
C LYS A 163 15.00 1.56 -4.21
N TYR A 164 15.34 0.74 -5.20
CA TYR A 164 16.59 0.90 -5.94
C TYR A 164 16.63 2.19 -6.76
N ILE A 165 15.50 2.57 -7.37
CA ILE A 165 15.34 3.84 -8.07
C ILE A 165 15.55 5.01 -7.08
N GLN A 166 15.01 4.93 -5.86
CA GLN A 166 15.27 5.93 -4.83
C GLN A 166 16.75 6.04 -4.47
N TYR A 167 17.44 4.91 -4.30
CA TYR A 167 18.88 4.91 -4.01
C TYR A 167 19.70 5.47 -5.15
N PHE A 168 19.33 5.17 -6.40
CA PHE A 168 19.94 5.77 -7.57
C PHE A 168 19.84 7.30 -7.53
N PHE A 169 18.64 7.85 -7.32
CA PHE A 169 18.46 9.31 -7.25
C PHE A 169 19.18 9.95 -6.05
N MET A 170 19.21 9.28 -4.88
CA MET A 170 19.99 9.76 -3.73
C MET A 170 21.49 9.80 -4.05
N ALA A 171 22.01 8.79 -4.74
CA ALA A 171 23.39 8.78 -5.20
C ALA A 171 23.66 9.88 -6.24
N SER A 172 22.70 10.15 -7.14
CA SER A 172 22.81 11.26 -8.11
C SER A 172 22.93 12.62 -7.44
N ILE A 173 22.23 12.87 -6.32
CA ILE A 173 22.39 14.10 -5.53
C ILE A 173 23.84 14.23 -5.05
N ILE A 174 24.38 13.18 -4.43
CA ILE A 174 25.76 13.18 -3.91
C ILE A 174 26.75 13.40 -5.04
N LEU A 175 26.59 12.70 -6.16
CA LEU A 175 27.47 12.83 -7.32
C LEU A 175 27.45 14.25 -7.90
N THR A 176 26.28 14.88 -7.97
CA THR A 176 26.12 16.25 -8.47
C THR A 176 26.85 17.25 -7.57
N LEU A 177 26.74 17.08 -6.25
CA LEU A 177 27.43 17.93 -5.28
C LEU A 177 28.95 17.72 -5.32
N VAL A 178 29.41 16.48 -5.47
CA VAL A 178 30.85 16.18 -5.59
C VAL A 178 31.42 16.77 -6.88
N ALA A 179 30.71 16.66 -8.01
CA ALA A 179 31.13 17.27 -9.27
C ALA A 179 31.30 18.79 -9.12
N PHE A 180 30.32 19.47 -8.52
CA PHE A 180 30.43 20.91 -8.24
C PHE A 180 31.64 21.27 -7.37
N LEU A 181 31.95 20.46 -6.35
CA LEU A 181 33.11 20.70 -5.47
C LEU A 181 34.45 20.49 -6.18
N ILE A 182 34.54 19.52 -7.09
CA ILE A 182 35.74 19.28 -7.91
C ILE A 182 35.99 20.49 -8.81
N ASP A 183 34.95 20.97 -9.48
CA ASP A 183 35.06 22.06 -10.46
C ASP A 183 35.13 23.44 -9.78
N PHE A 184 34.85 23.53 -8.47
CA PHE A 184 34.67 24.79 -7.74
C PHE A 184 35.81 25.81 -7.95
N ASN A 185 37.06 25.33 -7.94
CA ASN A 185 38.23 26.19 -8.10
C ASN A 185 38.44 26.69 -9.53
N GLU A 186 37.84 26.01 -10.51
CA GLU A 186 37.92 26.35 -11.94
C GLU A 186 36.80 27.32 -12.35
N ILE A 187 35.76 27.47 -11.54
CA ILE A 187 34.62 28.37 -11.83
C ILE A 187 35.04 29.84 -11.67
N PRO A 188 34.80 30.69 -12.69
CA PRO A 188 35.01 32.14 -12.59
C PRO A 188 34.24 32.75 -11.42
N LYS A 189 34.87 33.65 -10.64
CA LYS A 189 34.26 34.24 -9.42
C LYS A 189 32.89 34.88 -9.63
N ASN A 190 32.66 35.49 -10.79
CA ASN A 190 31.40 36.11 -11.18
C ASN A 190 30.30 35.10 -11.55
N GLU A 191 30.64 33.84 -11.81
CA GLU A 191 29.71 32.77 -12.19
C GLU A 191 29.43 31.77 -11.06
N ILE A 192 30.18 31.80 -9.96
CA ILE A 192 30.02 30.87 -8.81
C ILE A 192 28.57 30.79 -8.34
N LEU A 193 27.89 31.93 -8.15
CA LEU A 193 26.50 31.95 -7.69
C LEU A 193 25.56 31.26 -8.70
N LYS A 194 25.78 31.49 -9.98
CA LYS A 194 24.99 30.92 -11.08
C LYS A 194 25.10 29.41 -11.10
N GLU A 195 26.34 28.91 -11.01
CA GLU A 195 26.62 27.48 -11.07
C GLU A 195 26.19 26.75 -9.79
N ALA A 196 26.32 27.41 -8.63
CA ALA A 196 25.78 26.91 -7.38
C ALA A 196 24.24 26.77 -7.45
N LEU A 197 23.53 27.76 -7.99
CA LEU A 197 22.07 27.71 -8.15
C LEU A 197 21.65 26.59 -9.12
N ARG A 198 22.35 26.40 -10.24
CA ARG A 198 22.09 25.29 -11.17
C ARG A 198 22.27 23.93 -10.51
N THR A 199 23.37 23.76 -9.77
CA THR A 199 23.66 22.55 -9.00
C THR A 199 22.55 22.25 -7.99
N LEU A 200 22.04 23.27 -7.30
CA LEU A 200 20.93 23.14 -6.35
C LEU A 200 19.61 22.76 -7.05
N ILE A 201 19.31 23.36 -8.20
CA ILE A 201 18.09 23.06 -8.98
C ILE A 201 18.11 21.60 -9.46
N LEU A 202 19.25 21.14 -9.97
CA LEU A 202 19.44 19.76 -10.41
C LEU A 202 19.32 18.78 -9.22
N SER A 203 20.00 19.07 -8.11
CA SER A 203 19.91 18.26 -6.89
C SER A 203 18.47 18.17 -6.35
N LYS A 204 17.74 19.29 -6.37
CA LYS A 204 16.31 19.33 -6.00
C LYS A 204 15.47 18.44 -6.92
N SER A 205 15.77 18.38 -8.22
CA SER A 205 15.01 17.54 -9.15
C SER A 205 15.08 16.05 -8.75
N TYR A 206 16.27 15.57 -8.38
CA TYR A 206 16.46 14.22 -7.86
C TYR A 206 15.76 14.01 -6.52
N LEU A 207 15.83 14.99 -5.60
CA LEU A 207 15.13 14.92 -4.31
C LEU A 207 13.61 14.80 -4.49
N ILE A 208 13.03 15.57 -5.42
CA ILE A 208 11.61 15.47 -5.77
C ILE A 208 11.26 14.05 -6.24
N MET A 209 12.09 13.43 -7.08
CA MET A 209 11.85 12.06 -7.54
C MET A 209 11.87 11.06 -6.37
N VAL A 210 12.82 11.19 -5.42
CA VAL A 210 12.86 10.35 -4.20
C VAL A 210 11.57 10.49 -3.39
N ILE A 211 11.07 11.72 -3.21
CA ILE A 211 9.81 11.99 -2.49
C ILE A 211 8.62 11.37 -3.23
N LEU A 212 8.50 11.58 -4.55
CA LEU A 212 7.42 11.02 -5.36
C LEU A 212 7.35 9.49 -5.26
N PHE A 213 8.47 8.80 -5.46
CA PHE A 213 8.53 7.34 -5.33
C PHE A 213 8.19 6.88 -3.91
N SER A 214 8.46 7.68 -2.88
CA SER A 214 8.09 7.36 -1.49
C SER A 214 6.60 7.51 -1.24
N VAL A 215 5.98 8.57 -1.77
CA VAL A 215 4.56 8.87 -1.59
C VAL A 215 3.68 7.88 -2.34
N LEU A 216 4.05 7.59 -3.59
CA LEU A 216 3.32 6.69 -4.47
C LEU A 216 3.53 5.21 -4.12
N ASN A 217 4.47 4.90 -3.23
CA ASN A 217 4.65 3.54 -2.75
C ASN A 217 3.42 3.08 -1.94
N PRO A 218 2.73 1.99 -2.34
CA PRO A 218 1.64 1.41 -1.57
C PRO A 218 2.12 0.70 -0.31
N LYS A 219 3.45 0.59 -0.09
CA LYS A 219 4.02 0.04 1.12
C LYS A 219 3.41 0.72 2.35
N ASN A 220 2.86 -0.11 3.23
CA ASN A 220 2.12 0.24 4.44
C ASN A 220 0.69 0.77 4.25
N SER A 221 0.16 0.99 3.04
CA SER A 221 -1.25 1.34 2.88
C SER A 221 -2.14 0.09 2.90
N ASN A 222 -2.90 -0.09 3.96
CA ASN A 222 -3.88 -1.18 4.07
C ASN A 222 -4.95 -1.02 2.99
N ASN A 223 -5.29 -2.11 2.31
CA ASN A 223 -6.50 -2.17 1.49
C ASN A 223 -7.65 -2.63 2.38
N ILE A 224 -8.77 -1.91 2.33
CA ILE A 224 -9.92 -2.15 3.22
C ILE A 224 -11.07 -2.67 2.38
N VAL A 225 -11.69 -3.77 2.81
CA VAL A 225 -12.85 -4.36 2.15
C VAL A 225 -14.11 -3.87 2.84
N TYR A 226 -14.99 -3.24 2.05
CA TYR A 226 -16.33 -2.83 2.45
C TYR A 226 -17.37 -3.66 1.72
N THR A 227 -18.63 -3.56 2.13
CA THR A 227 -19.77 -4.21 1.47
C THR A 227 -19.95 -3.80 0.01
N ASP A 228 -19.58 -2.56 -0.33
CA ASP A 228 -19.75 -1.99 -1.67
C ASP A 228 -18.54 -2.23 -2.59
N GLY A 229 -17.36 -2.50 -2.02
CA GLY A 229 -16.11 -2.62 -2.80
C GLY A 229 -14.84 -2.56 -1.96
N ILE A 230 -13.70 -2.48 -2.65
CA ILE A 230 -12.36 -2.47 -2.05
C ILE A 230 -11.78 -1.07 -2.13
N LEU A 231 -11.37 -0.52 -0.99
CA LEU A 231 -10.69 0.76 -0.89
C LEU A 231 -9.17 0.54 -0.90
N THR A 232 -8.49 1.07 -1.92
CA THR A 232 -7.03 1.03 -2.07
C THR A 232 -6.39 2.39 -1.74
N LEU A 233 -5.07 2.54 -1.90
CA LEU A 233 -4.40 3.82 -1.67
C LEU A 233 -4.92 4.93 -2.58
N MET A 234 -5.08 4.63 -3.88
CA MET A 234 -5.33 5.61 -4.95
C MET A 234 -6.71 5.50 -5.58
N SER A 235 -7.48 4.46 -5.26
CA SER A 235 -8.80 4.27 -5.84
C SER A 235 -9.73 3.47 -4.94
N PHE A 236 -11.03 3.66 -5.17
CA PHE A 236 -12.07 2.77 -4.68
C PHE A 236 -12.56 1.91 -5.85
N ILE A 237 -12.61 0.58 -5.65
CA ILE A 237 -13.00 -0.41 -6.65
C ILE A 237 -14.35 -1.00 -6.23
N PRO A 238 -15.48 -0.54 -6.81
CA PRO A 238 -16.79 -1.11 -6.53
C PRO A 238 -16.90 -2.55 -7.05
N PHE A 239 -17.52 -3.44 -6.29
CA PHE A 239 -17.72 -4.82 -6.75
C PHE A 239 -18.55 -4.93 -8.02
N SER A 240 -19.50 -4.00 -8.24
CA SER A 240 -20.29 -3.93 -9.47
C SER A 240 -19.45 -3.75 -10.73
N ASN A 241 -18.23 -3.19 -10.60
CA ASN A 241 -17.27 -2.98 -11.67
C ASN A 241 -16.30 -4.15 -11.85
N VAL A 242 -16.26 -5.14 -10.95
CA VAL A 242 -15.37 -6.30 -11.06
C VAL A 242 -16.05 -7.38 -11.92
N CYS A 243 -15.40 -7.79 -13.01
CA CYS A 243 -15.85 -8.91 -13.86
C CYS A 243 -15.30 -10.26 -13.40
N GLY A 244 -14.13 -10.23 -12.78
CA GLY A 244 -13.40 -11.42 -12.39
C GLY A 244 -12.07 -11.06 -11.76
N TYR A 245 -11.37 -12.07 -11.28
CA TYR A 245 -10.08 -11.91 -10.62
C TYR A 245 -9.12 -13.02 -11.00
N ARG A 246 -7.81 -12.79 -10.81
CA ARG A 246 -6.81 -13.85 -10.86
C ARG A 246 -5.82 -13.71 -9.71
N TRP A 247 -5.26 -14.84 -9.34
CA TRP A 247 -4.14 -14.91 -8.40
C TRP A 247 -2.84 -15.02 -9.16
N THR A 248 -1.91 -14.11 -8.91
CA THR A 248 -0.51 -14.25 -9.31
C THR A 248 0.33 -14.60 -8.08
N LYS A 249 1.32 -15.48 -8.28
CA LYS A 249 2.21 -15.94 -7.21
C LYS A 249 3.61 -15.42 -7.51
N GLU A 250 4.20 -14.73 -6.55
CA GLU A 250 5.59 -14.29 -6.60
C GLU A 250 6.37 -14.97 -5.46
N HIS A 251 7.55 -15.51 -5.76
CA HIS A 251 8.43 -16.05 -4.73
C HIS A 251 9.40 -14.95 -4.27
N VAL A 252 9.22 -14.45 -3.05
CA VAL A 252 10.07 -13.41 -2.46
C VAL A 252 10.89 -14.01 -1.31
N LYS A 253 12.18 -14.27 -1.55
CA LYS A 253 13.11 -14.85 -0.56
C LYS A 253 12.56 -16.12 0.11
N GLY A 254 12.13 -17.09 -0.70
CA GLY A 254 11.64 -18.39 -0.26
C GLY A 254 10.20 -18.42 0.26
N LYS A 255 9.50 -17.29 0.36
CA LYS A 255 8.06 -17.22 0.70
C LYS A 255 7.23 -16.98 -0.55
N VAL A 256 6.09 -17.66 -0.66
CA VAL A 256 5.10 -17.41 -1.70
C VAL A 256 4.27 -16.20 -1.29
N CYS A 257 4.30 -15.15 -2.08
CA CYS A 257 3.44 -13.99 -1.94
C CYS A 257 2.32 -14.08 -2.98
N HIS A 258 1.07 -13.98 -2.52
CA HIS A 258 -0.09 -13.97 -3.40
C HIS A 258 -0.47 -12.52 -3.73
N THR A 259 -0.76 -12.29 -5.00
CA THR A 259 -1.22 -11.00 -5.50
C THR A 259 -2.56 -11.21 -6.19
N LEU A 260 -3.57 -10.49 -5.71
CA LEU A 260 -4.90 -10.43 -6.29
C LEU A 260 -4.92 -9.37 -7.38
N GLU A 261 -5.22 -9.78 -8.60
CA GLU A 261 -5.46 -8.85 -9.70
C GLU A 261 -6.93 -8.91 -10.11
N LEU A 262 -7.51 -7.75 -10.42
CA LEU A 262 -8.93 -7.61 -10.72
C LEU A 262 -9.13 -7.22 -12.18
N LYS A 263 -10.03 -7.93 -12.87
CA LYS A 263 -10.52 -7.53 -14.19
C LYS A 263 -11.74 -6.63 -14.01
N LEU A 264 -11.68 -5.42 -14.55
CA LEU A 264 -12.73 -4.41 -14.40
C LEU A 264 -13.53 -4.22 -15.69
N LYS A 265 -14.87 -4.04 -15.58
CA LYS A 265 -15.79 -3.73 -16.70
C LYS A 265 -15.39 -2.43 -17.36
N LYS A 266 -15.30 -1.38 -16.54
CA LYS A 266 -14.80 -0.07 -16.94
C LYS A 266 -13.45 0.12 -16.28
N LYS A 267 -12.40 0.08 -17.08
CA LYS A 267 -11.12 0.63 -16.67
C LYS A 267 -11.32 2.13 -16.52
N SER A 268 -10.94 2.66 -15.36
CA SER A 268 -10.73 4.10 -15.27
C SER A 268 -9.71 4.46 -16.35
N LYS A 269 -10.04 5.42 -17.23
CA LYS A 269 -9.07 5.96 -18.19
C LYS A 269 -7.84 6.55 -17.48
N PHE A 270 -8.00 6.86 -16.19
CA PHE A 270 -7.09 7.63 -15.37
C PHE A 270 -6.98 7.02 -13.98
N SER A 271 -6.92 5.70 -13.80
CA SER A 271 -6.42 5.16 -12.53
C SER A 271 -5.74 3.83 -12.76
N ASN A 272 -4.60 3.65 -12.08
CA ASN A 272 -3.83 2.41 -12.13
C ASN A 272 -4.53 1.32 -11.30
N ASN A 273 -5.76 0.99 -11.67
CA ASN A 273 -6.59 -0.03 -11.03
C ASN A 273 -6.08 -1.46 -11.26
N ASN A 274 -5.02 -1.60 -12.05
CA ASN A 274 -4.33 -2.87 -12.29
C ASN A 274 -3.21 -3.12 -11.27
N ALA A 275 -3.01 -2.25 -10.28
CA ALA A 275 -2.07 -2.52 -9.21
C ALA A 275 -2.55 -3.75 -8.44
N GLY A 276 -1.83 -4.85 -8.58
CA GLY A 276 -2.11 -6.09 -7.87
C GLY A 276 -2.13 -5.84 -6.36
N ILE A 277 -3.16 -6.34 -5.70
CA ILE A 277 -3.34 -6.23 -4.25
C ILE A 277 -2.60 -7.39 -3.61
N LYS A 278 -1.62 -7.13 -2.76
CA LYS A 278 -0.94 -8.20 -2.01
C LYS A 278 -1.89 -8.79 -0.98
N VAL A 279 -1.91 -10.12 -0.93
CA VAL A 279 -2.78 -10.88 -0.04
C VAL A 279 -1.97 -11.96 0.66
N SER A 280 -2.15 -12.06 1.97
CA SER A 280 -1.70 -13.16 2.82
C SER A 280 -2.26 -14.49 2.37
N SER A 281 -1.47 -15.56 2.46
CA SER A 281 -1.95 -16.91 2.14
C SER A 281 -3.16 -17.34 2.99
N TYR A 282 -3.27 -16.82 4.21
CA TYR A 282 -4.36 -17.12 5.14
C TYR A 282 -5.71 -16.52 4.73
N GLN A 283 -5.72 -15.50 3.86
CA GLN A 283 -6.94 -14.79 3.45
C GLN A 283 -7.46 -15.20 2.07
N ILE A 284 -6.76 -16.09 1.36
CA ILE A 284 -7.16 -16.52 0.02
C ILE A 284 -8.57 -17.09 0.06
N ASN A 285 -8.84 -18.04 0.95
CA ASN A 285 -10.15 -18.67 1.06
C ASN A 285 -11.24 -17.66 1.43
N LEU A 286 -10.96 -16.75 2.36
CA LEU A 286 -11.89 -15.69 2.77
C LEU A 286 -12.27 -14.79 1.57
N ILE A 287 -11.29 -14.40 0.77
CA ILE A 287 -11.51 -13.57 -0.42
C ILE A 287 -12.24 -14.35 -1.51
N GLU A 288 -11.91 -15.63 -1.71
CA GLU A 288 -12.60 -16.50 -2.66
C GLU A 288 -14.07 -16.70 -2.29
N GLU A 289 -14.38 -16.96 -1.02
CA GLU A 289 -15.76 -17.06 -0.54
C GLU A 289 -16.52 -15.75 -0.72
N MET A 290 -15.87 -14.62 -0.42
CA MET A 290 -16.42 -13.28 -0.64
C MET A 290 -16.72 -13.04 -2.12
N PHE A 291 -15.84 -13.41 -3.04
CA PHE A 291 -16.09 -13.27 -4.48
C PHE A 291 -17.15 -14.24 -4.99
N ARG A 292 -17.17 -15.50 -4.52
CA ARG A 292 -18.20 -16.50 -4.89
C ARG A 292 -19.58 -16.06 -4.46
N SER A 293 -19.73 -15.54 -3.24
CA SER A 293 -21.02 -15.00 -2.74
C SER A 293 -21.56 -13.82 -3.57
N ARG A 294 -20.69 -13.21 -4.40
CA ARG A 294 -21.02 -12.06 -5.27
C ARG A 294 -21.03 -12.43 -6.76
N SER A 295 -20.96 -13.71 -7.10
CA SER A 295 -20.89 -14.21 -8.48
C SER A 295 -19.74 -13.62 -9.29
N ILE A 296 -18.60 -13.36 -8.64
CA ILE A 296 -17.37 -12.91 -9.30
C ILE A 296 -16.47 -14.13 -9.54
N GLU A 297 -16.19 -14.43 -10.81
CA GLU A 297 -15.46 -15.63 -11.20
C GLU A 297 -13.93 -15.45 -11.24
N GLN A 298 -13.22 -16.53 -10.93
CA GLN A 298 -11.78 -16.62 -11.11
C GLN A 298 -11.44 -16.88 -12.57
N MET A 299 -10.56 -16.06 -13.15
CA MET A 299 -10.14 -16.16 -14.55
C MET A 299 -8.70 -16.65 -14.66
N ARG A 300 -8.41 -17.49 -15.67
CA ARG A 300 -7.03 -17.93 -15.97
C ARG A 300 -6.21 -16.85 -16.68
N TYR A 301 -6.84 -16.04 -17.52
CA TYR A 301 -6.21 -14.97 -18.30
C TYR A 301 -7.12 -13.73 -18.36
N PHE A 302 -6.53 -12.54 -18.47
CA PHE A 302 -7.26 -11.28 -18.60
C PHE A 302 -7.46 -10.85 -20.04
#